data_AF-I1BSP6-F1
#
_entry.id   AF-I1BSP6-F1
#
_cell.length_a   1.000
_cell.length_b   1.000
_cell.length_c   1.000
_cell.angle_alpha   90.00
_cell.angle_beta   90.00
_cell.angle_gamma   90.00
#
_symmetry.space_group_name_H-M   'P 1'
#
loop_
_entity.id
_entity.type
_entity.pdbx_description
1 polymer ?
#
loop_
_entity_poly.entity_id
_entity_poly.type
_entity_poly.pdbx_seq_one_letter_code
_entity_poly.pdbx_strand_id
1 'polypeptide(L)'
;MLPSLKVLAYADDVCDLLHSTDDYCHLRHHLDCYGSVSNAKINVHKTEAFSLDGRSYPEWIAFLAAQGISKWHDHSAPSPLRYLGFPLIQSFHQRRYLE
;
A
#
# COMPACT_ATOMS: atom_id res chain seq x y z
N MET A 1 4.64 -22.67 5.20
CA MET A 1 3.24 -22.43 4.78
C MET A 1 3.14 -20.95 4.51
N LEU A 2 2.77 -20.54 3.30
CA LEU A 2 2.66 -19.10 2.99
C LEU A 2 1.55 -18.49 3.86
N PRO A 3 1.77 -17.33 4.49
CA PRO A 3 0.71 -16.64 5.21
C PRO A 3 -0.45 -16.34 4.25
N SER A 4 -1.67 -16.29 4.77
CA SER A 4 -2.85 -15.94 3.98
C SER A 4 -2.73 -14.48 3.51
N LEU A 5 -2.37 -14.28 2.24
CA LEU A 5 -2.30 -12.96 1.64
C LEU A 5 -3.73 -12.42 1.46
N LYS A 6 -3.98 -11.21 1.97
CA LYS A 6 -5.27 -10.52 1.80
C LYS A 6 -5.09 -9.46 0.72
N VAL A 7 -5.72 -9.67 -0.43
CA VAL A 7 -5.57 -8.82 -1.61
C VAL A 7 -6.92 -8.36 -2.12
N LEU A 8 -6.98 -7.09 -2.51
CA LEU A 8 -8.03 -6.55 -3.37
C LEU A 8 -7.39 -6.24 -4.72
N ALA A 9 -7.91 -6.84 -5.80
CA ALA A 9 -7.37 -6.64 -7.14
C ALA A 9 -8.50 -6.31 -8.10
N TYR A 10 -8.31 -5.25 -8.88
CA TYR A 10 -9.22 -4.86 -9.97
C TYR A 10 -8.38 -4.41 -11.17
N ALA A 11 -8.43 -5.20 -12.25
CA ALA A 11 -7.53 -5.04 -13.39
C ALA A 11 -6.05 -4.96 -12.95
N ASP A 12 -5.38 -3.83 -13.18
CA ASP A 12 -4.00 -3.55 -12.78
C ASP A 12 -3.86 -2.87 -11.42
N ASP A 13 -4.96 -2.44 -10.80
CA ASP A 13 -4.98 -1.83 -9.46
C ASP A 13 -5.06 -2.89 -8.36
N VAL A 14 -3.94 -3.15 -7.69
CA VAL A 14 -3.79 -4.15 -6.61
C VAL A 14 -3.51 -3.46 -5.27
N CYS A 15 -4.23 -3.88 -4.23
CA CYS A 15 -4.06 -3.45 -2.85
C CYS A 15 -3.83 -4.68 -1.96
N ASP A 16 -2.59 -4.82 -1.47
CA ASP A 16 -2.17 -5.90 -0.58
C ASP A 16 -2.18 -5.44 0.88
N LEU A 17 -2.78 -6.24 1.77
CA LEU A 17 -2.79 -5.97 3.20
C LEU A 17 -1.71 -6.80 3.89
N LEU A 18 -0.72 -6.13 4.45
CA LEU A 18 0.48 -6.73 5.05
C LEU A 18 0.45 -6.58 6.57
N HIS A 19 1.00 -7.57 7.28
CA HIS A 19 1.12 -7.53 8.73
C HIS A 19 2.52 -7.15 9.20
N SER A 20 3.54 -7.55 8.43
CA SER A 20 4.96 -7.33 8.75
C SER A 20 5.79 -6.91 7.53
N THR A 21 6.97 -6.34 7.75
CA THR A 21 7.92 -6.01 6.68
C THR A 21 8.43 -7.26 5.96
N ASP A 22 8.44 -8.41 6.63
CA ASP A 22 8.78 -9.70 6.00
C ASP A 22 7.72 -10.12 4.98
N ASP A 23 6.44 -9.83 5.25
CA ASP A 23 5.36 -10.06 4.27
C ASP A 23 5.58 -9.21 3.02
N TYR A 24 6.05 -7.97 3.16
CA TYR A 24 6.42 -7.12 2.02
C TYR A 24 7.58 -7.74 1.22
N CYS A 25 8.62 -8.23 1.89
CA CYS A 25 9.75 -8.88 1.23
C CYS A 25 9.31 -10.12 0.42
N HIS A 26 8.44 -10.94 1.00
CA HIS A 26 7.86 -12.09 0.31
C HIS A 26 7.00 -11.66 -0.88
N LEU A 27 6.12 -10.66 -0.69
CA LEU A 27 5.29 -10.11 -1.75
C LEU A 27 6.16 -9.59 -2.91
N ARG A 28 7.19 -8.81 -2.59
CA ARG A 28 8.13 -8.26 -3.58
C ARG A 28 8.82 -9.36 -4.37
N HIS A 29 9.31 -10.39 -3.69
CA HIS A 29 9.92 -11.54 -4.35
C HIS A 29 8.94 -12.24 -5.31
N HIS A 30 7.70 -12.48 -4.88
CA HIS A 30 6.68 -13.09 -5.72
C HIS A 30 6.33 -12.23 -6.94
N LEU A 31 6.25 -10.92 -6.76
CA LEU A 31 5.97 -10.00 -7.85
C LEU A 31 7.12 -9.91 -8.85
N ASP A 32 8.37 -9.98 -8.40
CA ASP A 32 9.55 -10.01 -9.28
C ASP A 32 9.59 -11.35 -10.07
N CYS A 33 9.30 -12.48 -9.42
CA CYS A 33 9.13 -13.76 -10.10
C CYS A 33 8.01 -13.73 -11.13
N TYR A 34 6.83 -13.22 -10.75
CA TYR A 34 5.71 -13.05 -11.67
C TYR A 34 6.06 -12.14 -12.84
N GLY A 35 6.74 -11.03 -12.58
CA GLY A 35 7.20 -10.09 -13.61
C GLY A 35 8.18 -10.73 -14.60
N SER A 36 9.05 -11.62 -14.14
CA SER A 36 10.01 -12.34 -15.00
C SER A 36 9.36 -13.27 -16.03
N VAL A 37 8.17 -13.81 -15.73
CA VAL A 37 7.46 -14.74 -16.62
C VAL A 37 6.34 -14.07 -17.42
N SER A 38 5.77 -12.97 -16.89
CA SER A 38 4.62 -12.27 -17.50
C SER A 38 5.01 -10.97 -18.21
N ASN A 39 6.25 -10.51 -18.06
CA ASN A 39 6.70 -9.15 -18.42
C ASN A 39 5.94 -8.00 -17.70
N ALA A 40 5.13 -8.31 -16.68
CA ALA A 40 4.50 -7.30 -15.85
C ALA A 40 5.56 -6.53 -15.03
N LYS A 41 5.35 -5.23 -14.85
CA LYS A 41 6.26 -4.36 -14.09
C LYS A 41 5.48 -3.57 -13.05
N ILE A 42 5.97 -3.59 -11.82
CA ILE A 42 5.44 -2.74 -10.75
C ILE A 42 5.97 -1.33 -10.92
N ASN A 43 5.07 -0.37 -10.92
CA ASN A 43 5.42 1.04 -10.87
C ASN A 43 5.51 1.50 -9.42
N VAL A 44 6.68 1.27 -8.80
CA VAL A 44 6.93 1.59 -7.38
C VAL A 44 6.68 3.06 -7.06
N HIS A 45 6.95 3.97 -8.00
CA HIS A 45 6.70 5.40 -7.84
C HIS A 45 5.22 5.78 -7.79
N LYS A 46 4.34 4.91 -8.30
CA LYS A 46 2.88 5.05 -8.16
C LYS A 46 2.31 4.27 -6.98
N THR A 47 3.10 3.39 -6.36
CA THR A 47 2.67 2.63 -5.19
C THR A 47 2.54 3.56 -3.99
N GLU A 48 1.43 3.42 -3.28
CA GLU A 48 1.13 4.18 -2.07
C GLU A 48 0.83 3.20 -0.94
N ALA A 49 1.21 3.56 0.28
CA ALA A 49 0.97 2.75 1.47
C ALA A 49 0.03 3.47 2.43
N PHE A 50 -0.73 2.71 3.21
CA PHE A 50 -1.61 3.26 4.24
C PHE A 50 -1.74 2.32 5.43
N SER A 51 -2.05 2.88 6.61
CA SER A 51 -2.31 2.09 7.81
C SER A 51 -3.78 1.73 7.96
N LEU A 52 -4.09 0.46 8.22
CA LEU A 52 -5.49 0.03 8.38
C LEU A 52 -6.19 0.63 9.61
N ASP A 53 -5.44 0.89 10.68
CA ASP A 53 -5.94 1.53 11.90
C ASP A 53 -5.74 3.05 11.92
N GLY A 54 -5.20 3.61 10.83
CA GLY A 54 -4.91 5.02 10.68
C GLY A 54 -3.71 5.50 11.49
N ARG A 55 -2.94 4.67 12.19
CA ARG A 55 -1.77 5.12 12.95
C ARG A 55 -0.55 5.38 12.06
N SER A 56 0.37 6.21 12.55
CA SER A 56 1.67 6.39 11.91
C SER A 56 2.64 5.31 12.42
N TYR A 57 3.36 4.67 11.50
CA TYR A 57 4.34 3.63 11.81
C TYR A 57 5.71 4.06 11.25
N PRO A 58 6.55 4.77 12.03
CA PRO A 58 7.82 5.31 11.54
C PRO A 58 8.76 4.25 10.97
N GLU A 59 8.78 3.05 11.57
CA GLU A 59 9.55 1.91 11.08
C GLU A 59 9.12 1.47 9.67
N TRP A 60 7.81 1.41 9.42
CA TRP A 60 7.24 1.10 8.12
C TRP A 60 7.49 2.21 7.11
N ILE A 61 7.32 3.47 7.52
CA ILE A 61 7.59 4.62 6.65
C ILE A 61 9.05 4.61 6.18
N ALA A 62 10.00 4.42 7.11
CA ALA A 62 11.41 4.34 6.78
C ALA A 62 11.74 3.12 5.90
N PHE A 63 11.18 1.95 6.22
CA PHE A 63 11.34 0.74 5.45
C PHE A 63 10.83 0.90 4.00
N LEU A 64 9.59 1.38 3.83
CA LEU A 64 8.97 1.59 2.52
C LEU A 64 9.69 2.66 1.71
N ALA A 65 10.18 3.73 2.36
CA ALA A 65 10.99 4.75 1.70
C ALA A 65 12.28 4.16 1.13
N ALA A 66 12.95 3.26 1.86
CA ALA A 66 14.14 2.55 1.36
C ALA A 66 13.82 1.63 0.15
N GLN A 67 12.57 1.21 -0.01
CA GLN A 67 12.07 0.43 -1.14
C GLN A 67 11.55 1.31 -2.30
N GLY A 68 11.63 2.65 -2.18
CA GLY A 68 11.18 3.60 -3.20
C GLY A 68 9.71 4.03 -3.10
N ILE A 69 9.00 3.58 -2.06
CA ILE A 69 7.60 3.95 -1.78
C ILE A 69 7.62 5.10 -0.78
N SER A 70 7.43 6.33 -1.28
CA SER A 70 7.51 7.55 -0.47
C SER A 70 6.16 8.05 0.04
N LYS A 71 5.05 7.55 -0.52
CA LYS A 71 3.70 7.98 -0.15
C LYS A 71 3.13 7.08 0.93
N TRP A 72 2.81 7.69 2.07
CA TRP A 72 2.20 7.04 3.22
C TRP A 72 0.96 7.82 3.67
N HIS A 73 -0.14 7.11 3.90
CA HIS A 73 -1.41 7.65 4.37
C HIS A 73 -1.80 7.08 5.73
N ASP A 74 -1.91 7.98 6.71
CA ASP A 74 -2.46 7.72 8.03
C ASP A 74 -3.52 8.78 8.36
N HIS A 75 -4.09 8.75 9.57
CA HIS A 75 -5.14 9.70 9.97
C HIS A 75 -4.70 11.17 9.93
N SER A 76 -3.39 11.44 9.99
CA SER A 76 -2.82 12.78 9.97
C SER A 76 -2.62 13.32 8.54
N ALA A 77 -2.67 12.44 7.53
CA ALA A 77 -2.55 12.84 6.14
C ALA A 77 -3.71 13.78 5.74
N PRO A 78 -3.42 14.87 5.00
CA PRO A 78 -4.42 15.89 4.66
C PRO A 78 -5.50 15.39 3.70
N SER A 79 -5.16 14.39 2.87
CA SER A 79 -6.07 13.74 1.94
C SER A 79 -6.10 12.22 2.14
N PRO A 80 -7.27 11.58 1.98
CA PRO A 80 -7.39 10.13 2.06
C PRO A 80 -6.76 9.46 0.83
N LEU A 81 -6.24 8.24 1.02
CA LEU A 81 -5.86 7.37 -0.10
C LEU A 81 -7.11 7.02 -0.93
N ARG A 82 -6.97 6.93 -2.26
CA ARG A 82 -8.08 6.57 -3.15
C ARG A 82 -7.81 5.20 -3.77
N TYR A 83 -8.76 4.28 -3.61
CA TYR A 83 -8.75 2.99 -4.29
C TYR A 83 -10.00 2.88 -5.17
N LEU A 84 -9.82 2.71 -6.48
CA LEU A 84 -10.91 2.64 -7.48
C LEU A 84 -11.88 3.84 -7.44
N GLY A 85 -11.38 5.03 -7.12
CA GLY A 85 -12.20 6.24 -6.97
C GLY A 85 -12.87 6.39 -5.61
N PHE A 86 -12.80 5.38 -4.73
CA PHE A 86 -13.32 5.45 -3.38
C PHE A 86 -12.24 5.92 -2.40
N PRO A 87 -12.48 6.98 -1.62
CA PRO A 87 -11.54 7.45 -0.61
C PRO A 87 -11.58 6.56 0.64
N LEU A 88 -10.41 6.09 1.07
CA LEU A 88 -10.21 5.39 2.34
C LEU A 88 -9.99 6.43 3.44
N ILE A 89 -11.08 6.84 4.08
CA ILE A 89 -11.08 7.88 5.12
C ILE A 89 -10.67 7.27 6.46
N GLN A 90 -9.61 7.81 7.05
CA GLN A 90 -9.07 7.43 8.36
C GLN A 90 -9.27 8.53 9.42
N SER A 91 -9.69 9.75 9.04
CA SER A 91 -9.93 10.86 9.98
C SER A 91 -11.05 11.81 9.55
N PHE A 92 -11.56 12.59 10.52
CA PHE A 92 -12.53 13.65 10.24
C PHE A 92 -11.97 14.75 9.33
N HIS A 93 -10.67 15.03 9.42
CA HIS A 93 -10.01 16.00 8.53
C HIS A 93 -10.05 15.53 7.07
N GLN A 94 -9.77 14.25 6.83
CA GLN A 94 -9.84 13.66 5.49
C GLN A 94 -11.28 13.57 4.96
N ARG A 95 -12.26 13.34 5.85
CA ARG A 95 -13.67 13.38 5.46
C ARG A 95 -14.06 14.76 4.95
N ARG A 96 -13.69 15.81 5.69
CA ARG A 96 -13.99 17.20 5.35
C ARG A 96 -13.26 17.69 4.08
N TYR A 97 -12.16 17.04 3.69
CA TYR A 97 -11.48 17.31 2.41
C TYR A 97 -12.35 16.91 1.18
N LEU A 98 -13.31 16.00 1.37
CA LEU A 98 -14.18 15.50 0.29
C LEU A 98 -15.51 16.26 0.17
N GLU A 99 -15.81 17.13 1.14
CA GLU A 99 -16.98 18.01 1.18
C GLU A 99 -16.70 19.34 0.47
#